data_AF-A0A7K2IZK5-F1
#
_entry.id   AF-A0A7K2IZK5-F1
#
_cell.length_a   1.000
_cell.length_b   1.000
_cell.length_c   1.000
_cell.angle_alpha   90.00
_cell.angle_beta   90.00
_cell.angle_gamma   90.00
#
_symmetry.space_group_name_H-M   'P 1'
#
loop_
_entity.id
_entity.type
_entity.pdbx_description
1 polymer ?
#
loop_
_entity_poly.entity_id
_entity_poly.type
_entity_poly.pdbx_seq_one_letter_code
_entity_poly.pdbx_strand_id
1 'polypeptide(L)'
;MRHFVGFLSGLILGPVLLLLTGWAFSHLRGLHAVGTAVLQGTGPVALAGLVGVGLLVALVAVPPRLTPMLPFGAALVLGGLSAVALTRMHLVERLPVLPGSEGALVLLPLGVFVPLALLLAAPVFVGGRWVRDDDEGPTKEEYFDGLYEDDDEEERSARAEPVPARSAARHRARD
;
A
#
# COMPACT_ATOMS: atom_id res chain seq x y z
N MET A 1 7.48 -3.64 11.70
CA MET A 1 8.08 -2.46 11.01
C MET A 1 7.37 -2.09 9.71
N ARG A 2 7.09 -3.03 8.79
CA ARG A 2 6.43 -2.75 7.49
C ARG A 2 5.14 -1.91 7.57
N HIS A 3 4.28 -2.17 8.56
CA HIS A 3 3.02 -1.44 8.74
C HIS A 3 3.23 0.03 9.12
N PHE A 4 4.23 0.30 9.97
CA PHE A 4 4.59 1.66 10.35
C PHE A 4 5.17 2.45 9.17
N VAL A 5 6.09 1.83 8.41
CA VAL A 5 6.64 2.43 7.19
C VAL A 5 5.54 2.68 6.17
N GLY A 6 4.67 1.69 5.96
CA GLY A 6 3.51 1.82 5.08
C GLY A 6 2.62 3.00 5.49
N PHE A 7 2.29 3.12 6.78
CA PHE A 7 1.51 4.24 7.31
C PHE A 7 2.16 5.59 7.04
N LEU A 8 3.45 5.74 7.34
CA LEU A 8 4.18 6.99 7.12
C LEU A 8 4.25 7.35 5.63
N SER A 9 4.51 6.37 4.78
CA SER A 9 4.45 6.56 3.32
C SER A 9 3.04 6.96 2.87
N GLY A 10 2.00 6.40 3.47
CA GLY A 10 0.61 6.79 3.24
C GLY A 10 0.32 8.25 3.60
N LEU A 11 0.87 8.73 4.72
CA LEU A 11 0.74 10.13 5.15
C LEU A 11 1.37 11.10 4.14
N ILE A 12 2.45 10.69 3.45
CA ILE A 12 3.08 11.47 2.39
C ILE A 12 2.30 11.34 1.08
N LEU A 13 1.76 10.16 0.80
CA LEU A 13 1.00 9.87 -0.41
C LEU A 13 -0.30 10.69 -0.49
N GLY A 14 -1.00 10.89 0.63
CA GLY A 14 -2.24 11.68 0.66
C GLY A 14 -2.09 13.10 0.08
N PRO A 15 -1.16 13.94 0.60
CA PRO A 15 -0.86 15.25 0.05
C PRO A 15 -0.38 15.20 -1.41
N VAL A 16 0.43 14.19 -1.77
CA VAL A 16 0.90 14.01 -3.16
C VAL A 16 -0.28 13.78 -4.11
N LEU A 17 -1.22 12.89 -3.77
CA LEU A 17 -2.43 12.63 -4.56
C LEU A 17 -3.31 13.87 -4.68
N LEU A 18 -3.50 14.60 -3.57
CA LEU A 18 -4.25 15.84 -3.52
C LEU A 18 -3.67 16.90 -4.47
N LEU A 19 -2.36 17.17 -4.36
CA LEU A 19 -1.68 18.18 -5.14
C LEU A 19 -1.57 17.81 -6.61
N LEU A 20 -1.28 16.54 -6.95
CA LEU A 20 -1.27 16.07 -8.34
C LEU A 20 -2.64 16.22 -9.01
N THR A 21 -3.70 15.86 -8.29
CA THR A 21 -5.08 15.97 -8.80
C THR A 21 -5.49 17.44 -8.95
N GLY A 22 -5.15 18.28 -7.96
CA GLY A 22 -5.37 19.73 -8.04
C GLY A 22 -4.61 20.38 -9.19
N TRP A 23 -3.35 19.99 -9.42
CA TRP A 23 -2.54 20.47 -10.53
C TRP A 23 -3.11 20.08 -11.89
N ALA A 24 -3.52 18.81 -12.05
CA ALA A 24 -4.10 18.34 -13.30
C ALA A 24 -5.44 19.04 -13.57
N PHE A 25 -6.27 19.23 -12.55
CA PHE A 25 -7.53 19.96 -12.66
C PHE A 25 -7.32 21.41 -13.07
N SER A 26 -6.39 22.15 -12.44
CA SER A 26 -6.13 23.54 -12.80
C SER A 26 -5.62 23.68 -14.24
N HIS A 27 -4.76 22.75 -14.69
CA HIS A 27 -4.29 22.71 -16.07
C HIS A 27 -5.42 22.45 -17.07
N LEU A 28 -6.26 21.44 -16.83
CA LEU A 28 -7.38 21.13 -17.71
C LEU A 28 -8.41 22.26 -17.75
N ARG A 29 -8.69 22.89 -16.60
CA ARG A 29 -9.56 24.06 -16.51
C ARG A 29 -8.99 25.24 -17.30
N GLY A 30 -7.68 25.48 -17.21
CA GLY A 30 -6.99 26.52 -17.99
C GLY A 30 -7.10 26.28 -19.49
N LEU A 31 -6.85 25.05 -19.97
CA LEU A 31 -7.01 24.68 -21.38
C LEU A 31 -8.45 24.87 -21.88
N HIS A 32 -9.41 24.48 -21.05
CA HIS A 32 -10.83 24.65 -21.34
C HIS A 32 -11.22 26.13 -21.44
N ALA A 33 -10.68 26.98 -20.55
CA ALA A 33 -10.95 28.43 -20.57
C ALA A 33 -10.43 29.13 -21.83
N VAL A 34 -9.36 28.62 -22.44
CA VAL A 34 -8.78 29.16 -23.69
C VAL A 34 -9.40 28.47 -24.93
N GLY A 35 -10.37 27.58 -24.76
CA GLY A 35 -11.06 26.88 -25.85
C GLY A 35 -10.18 25.85 -26.58
N THR A 36 -9.07 25.44 -25.98
CA THR A 36 -8.16 24.44 -26.56
C THR A 36 -8.63 23.02 -26.26
N ALA A 37 -8.47 22.11 -27.23
CA ALA A 37 -8.83 20.71 -27.03
C ALA A 37 -7.87 20.01 -26.05
N VAL A 38 -8.36 19.01 -25.33
CA VAL A 38 -7.57 18.25 -24.33
C VAL A 38 -6.34 17.55 -24.93
N LEU A 39 -6.36 17.25 -26.23
CA LEU A 39 -5.23 16.62 -26.92
C LEU A 39 -4.23 17.61 -27.52
N GLN A 40 -4.45 18.92 -27.34
CA GLN A 40 -3.59 19.97 -27.86
C GLN A 40 -2.75 20.60 -26.72
N GLY A 41 -1.59 21.15 -27.08
CA GLY A 41 -0.71 21.83 -26.14
C GLY A 41 -0.26 20.93 -24.97
N THR A 42 -0.50 21.39 -23.74
CA THR A 42 -0.12 20.68 -22.51
C THR A 42 -1.19 19.71 -22.00
N GLY A 43 -2.34 19.59 -22.67
CA GLY A 43 -3.45 18.74 -22.25
C GLY A 43 -3.11 17.24 -22.12
N PRO A 44 -2.32 16.64 -23.04
CA PRO A 44 -1.86 15.27 -22.88
C PRO A 44 -1.05 15.02 -21.60
N VAL A 45 -0.30 16.03 -21.13
CA VAL A 45 0.50 15.93 -19.89
C VAL A 45 -0.43 15.90 -18.67
N ALA A 46 -1.46 16.74 -18.66
CA ALA A 46 -2.44 16.75 -17.57
C ALA A 46 -3.23 15.42 -17.51
N LEU A 47 -3.60 14.86 -18.67
CA LEU A 47 -4.21 13.54 -18.76
C LEU A 47 -3.26 12.44 -18.26
N ALA A 48 -2.00 12.45 -18.69
CA ALA A 48 -1.00 11.49 -18.22
C ALA A 48 -0.82 11.57 -16.70
N GLY A 49 -0.86 12.78 -16.12
CA GLY A 49 -0.86 13.00 -14.67
C GLY A 49 -2.05 12.32 -13.98
N LEU A 50 -3.28 12.50 -14.50
CA LEU A 50 -4.47 11.85 -13.95
C LEU A 50 -4.42 10.32 -14.08
N VAL A 51 -3.95 9.80 -15.21
CA VAL A 51 -3.74 8.36 -15.40
C VAL A 51 -2.72 7.85 -14.37
N GLY A 52 -1.62 8.58 -14.17
CA GLY A 52 -0.63 8.28 -13.14
C GLY A 52 -1.22 8.23 -11.73
N VAL A 53 -2.09 9.18 -11.37
CA VAL A 53 -2.83 9.16 -10.10
C VAL A 53 -3.71 7.91 -9.99
N GLY A 54 -4.47 7.57 -11.03
CA GLY A 54 -5.30 6.37 -11.06
C GLY A 54 -4.49 5.09 -10.89
N LEU A 55 -3.33 5.00 -11.56
CA LEU A 55 -2.40 3.88 -11.43
C LEU A 55 -1.80 3.79 -10.02
N LEU A 56 -1.40 4.91 -9.41
CA LEU A 56 -0.90 4.93 -8.03
C LEU A 56 -1.97 4.43 -7.05
N VAL A 57 -3.20 4.91 -7.19
CA VAL A 57 -4.33 4.45 -6.38
C VAL A 57 -4.56 2.95 -6.58
N ALA A 58 -4.58 2.47 -7.82
CA ALA A 58 -4.74 1.05 -8.12
C ALA A 58 -3.62 0.19 -7.52
N LEU A 59 -2.36 0.61 -7.69
CA LEU A 59 -1.19 -0.08 -7.15
C LEU A 59 -1.20 -0.17 -5.63
N VAL A 60 -1.79 0.80 -4.95
CA VAL A 60 -1.83 0.85 -3.49
C VAL A 60 -3.09 0.16 -2.94
N ALA A 61 -4.22 0.26 -3.64
CA ALA A 61 -5.49 -0.27 -3.19
C ALA A 61 -5.74 -1.73 -3.57
N VAL A 62 -5.15 -2.25 -4.66
CA VAL A 62 -5.51 -3.58 -5.22
C VAL A 62 -4.59 -4.74 -4.78
N PRO A 63 -3.25 -4.62 -4.78
CA PRO A 63 -2.38 -5.75 -4.49
C PRO A 63 -2.50 -6.24 -3.04
N PRO A 64 -2.61 -7.56 -2.79
CA PRO A 64 -2.67 -8.10 -1.44
C PRO A 64 -1.31 -8.06 -0.73
N ARG A 65 -0.21 -7.93 -1.48
CA ARG A 65 1.17 -7.97 -0.95
C ARG A 65 1.60 -6.67 -0.27
N LEU A 66 0.86 -5.57 -0.47
CA LEU A 66 1.15 -4.30 0.18
C LEU A 66 0.43 -4.17 1.52
N THR A 67 1.08 -3.53 2.48
CA THR A 67 0.50 -3.35 3.81
C THR A 67 -0.78 -2.50 3.71
N PRO A 68 -1.88 -2.87 4.38
CA PRO A 68 -3.12 -2.10 4.36
C PRO A 68 -2.96 -0.70 5.00
N MET A 69 -1.88 -0.46 5.74
CA MET A 69 -1.59 0.81 6.39
C MET A 69 -1.21 1.94 5.42
N LEU A 70 -0.65 1.61 4.26
CA LEU A 70 -0.28 2.60 3.26
C LEU A 70 -1.51 3.28 2.62
N PRO A 71 -2.47 2.54 2.04
CA PRO A 71 -3.70 3.16 1.55
C PRO A 71 -4.47 3.86 2.69
N PHE A 72 -4.46 3.30 3.91
CA PHE A 72 -5.11 3.91 5.06
C PHE A 72 -4.52 5.26 5.47
N GLY A 73 -3.19 5.40 5.52
CA GLY A 73 -2.54 6.68 5.83
C GLY A 73 -2.94 7.76 4.82
N ALA A 74 -3.00 7.41 3.53
CA ALA A 74 -3.47 8.33 2.48
C ALA A 74 -4.96 8.67 2.65
N ALA A 75 -5.80 7.68 2.99
CA ALA A 75 -7.22 7.87 3.27
C ALA A 75 -7.46 8.84 4.43
N LEU A 76 -6.69 8.74 5.51
CA LEU A 76 -6.80 9.65 6.67
C LEU A 76 -6.45 11.09 6.29
N VAL A 77 -5.42 11.30 5.47
CA VAL A 77 -5.07 12.66 5.04
C VAL A 77 -6.14 13.24 4.13
N LEU A 78 -6.56 12.49 3.09
CA LEU A 78 -7.56 12.96 2.15
C LEU A 78 -8.93 13.17 2.81
N GLY A 79 -9.35 12.23 3.65
CA GLY A 79 -10.58 12.30 4.43
C GLY A 79 -10.54 13.43 5.47
N GLY A 80 -9.42 13.58 6.18
CA GLY A 80 -9.21 14.64 7.16
C GLY A 80 -9.25 16.02 6.52
N LEU A 81 -8.51 16.24 5.42
CA LEU A 81 -8.54 17.50 4.69
C LEU A 81 -9.93 17.79 4.09
N SER A 82 -10.63 16.77 3.58
CA SER A 82 -12.01 16.93 3.09
C SER A 82 -12.96 17.34 4.21
N ALA A 83 -12.89 16.68 5.37
CA ALA A 83 -13.71 17.02 6.53
C ALA A 83 -13.42 18.44 7.05
N VAL A 84 -12.15 18.83 7.11
CA VAL A 84 -11.75 20.20 7.50
C VAL A 84 -12.22 21.20 6.44
N ALA A 85 -12.10 20.91 5.14
CA ALA A 85 -12.58 21.79 4.08
C ALA A 85 -14.10 22.03 4.15
N LEU A 86 -14.88 20.97 4.44
CA LEU A 86 -16.34 21.05 4.55
C LEU A 86 -16.82 21.78 5.82
N THR A 87 -16.04 21.73 6.90
CA THR A 87 -16.45 22.31 8.19
C THR A 87 -15.78 23.65 8.50
N ARG A 88 -14.53 23.83 8.07
CA ARG A 88 -13.62 24.93 8.43
C ARG A 88 -12.62 25.23 7.30
N MET A 89 -13.13 25.60 6.12
CA MET A 89 -12.30 25.90 4.95
C MET A 89 -11.13 26.86 5.21
N HIS A 90 -11.35 27.90 6.03
CA HIS A 90 -10.34 28.89 6.39
C HIS A 90 -9.07 28.30 7.04
N LEU A 91 -9.09 27.05 7.53
CA LEU A 91 -7.90 26.36 8.02
C LEU A 91 -7.08 25.76 6.88
N VAL A 92 -7.73 25.26 5.84
CA VAL A 92 -7.07 24.69 4.65
C VAL A 92 -6.42 25.79 3.82
N GLU A 93 -7.06 26.95 3.72
CA GLU A 93 -6.53 28.12 3.00
C GLU A 93 -5.24 28.69 3.60
N ARG A 94 -4.92 28.36 4.86
CA ARG A 94 -3.68 28.79 5.54
C ARG A 94 -2.48 27.90 5.22
N LEU A 95 -2.68 26.80 4.51
CA LEU A 95 -1.59 25.91 4.13
C LEU A 95 -0.66 26.60 3.12
N PRO A 96 0.63 26.21 3.09
CA PRO A 96 1.57 26.77 2.12
C PRO A 96 1.10 26.53 0.69
N VAL A 97 1.24 27.56 -0.15
CA VAL A 97 0.92 27.48 -1.57
C VAL A 97 1.96 26.60 -2.25
N LEU A 98 1.49 25.50 -2.83
CA LEU A 98 2.29 24.51 -3.54
C LEU A 98 1.69 24.30 -4.94
N PRO A 99 2.46 23.80 -5.92
CA PRO A 99 1.89 23.44 -7.22
C PRO A 99 0.68 22.52 -7.06
N GLY A 100 -0.46 22.94 -7.61
CA GLY A 100 -1.73 22.21 -7.51
C GLY A 100 -2.63 22.59 -6.33
N SER A 101 -2.18 23.46 -5.40
CA SER A 101 -3.00 23.90 -4.26
C SER A 101 -4.27 24.63 -4.70
N GLU A 102 -4.21 25.46 -5.74
CA GLU A 102 -5.38 26.19 -6.26
C GLU A 102 -6.49 25.23 -6.72
N GLY A 103 -6.14 24.20 -7.49
CA GLY A 103 -7.11 23.19 -7.91
C GLY A 103 -7.59 22.34 -6.74
N ALA A 104 -6.72 21.99 -5.80
CA ALA A 104 -7.09 21.24 -4.60
C ALA A 104 -8.09 22.02 -3.73
N LEU A 105 -7.91 23.32 -3.54
CA LEU A 105 -8.82 24.20 -2.80
C LEU A 105 -10.19 24.33 -3.47
N VAL A 106 -10.27 24.15 -4.78
CA VAL A 106 -11.55 24.08 -5.51
C VAL A 106 -12.20 22.69 -5.37
N LEU A 107 -11.41 21.61 -5.39
CA LEU A 107 -11.92 20.23 -5.37
C LEU A 107 -12.32 19.72 -3.99
N LEU A 108 -11.61 20.15 -2.94
CA LEU A 108 -11.89 19.77 -1.54
C LEU A 108 -13.31 20.12 -1.07
N PRO A 109 -13.84 21.35 -1.23
CA PRO A 109 -15.20 21.68 -0.79
C PRO A 109 -16.27 20.96 -1.62
N LEU A 110 -15.94 20.55 -2.84
CA LEU A 110 -16.83 19.74 -3.69
C LEU A 110 -16.93 18.28 -3.21
N GLY A 111 -16.09 17.87 -2.24
CA GLY A 111 -16.11 16.52 -1.68
C GLY A 111 -15.56 15.44 -2.62
N VAL A 112 -14.85 15.81 -3.69
CA VAL A 112 -14.33 14.87 -4.71
C VAL A 112 -13.40 13.82 -4.09
N PHE A 113 -12.67 14.16 -3.03
CA PHE A 113 -11.75 13.24 -2.36
C PHE A 113 -12.41 12.33 -1.31
N VAL A 114 -13.68 12.55 -0.94
CA VAL A 114 -14.42 11.70 0.00
C VAL A 114 -14.56 10.26 -0.52
N PRO A 115 -15.08 10.00 -1.75
CA PRO A 115 -15.16 8.64 -2.26
C PRO A 115 -13.79 7.99 -2.42
N LEU A 116 -12.75 8.76 -2.77
CA LEU A 116 -11.39 8.26 -2.86
C LEU A 116 -10.83 7.86 -1.49
N ALA A 117 -11.10 8.65 -0.45
CA ALA A 117 -10.71 8.33 0.93
C ALA A 117 -11.40 7.05 1.41
N LEU A 118 -12.68 6.86 1.11
CA LEU A 118 -13.40 5.62 1.43
C LEU A 118 -12.82 4.42 0.68
N LEU A 119 -12.54 4.57 -0.62
CA LEU A 119 -11.89 3.52 -1.43
C LEU A 119 -10.54 3.12 -0.84
N LEU A 120 -9.73 4.09 -0.42
CA LEU A 120 -8.41 3.85 0.18
C LEU A 120 -8.51 3.33 1.64
N ALA A 121 -9.61 3.55 2.35
CA ALA A 121 -9.84 2.96 3.65
C ALA A 121 -10.28 1.49 3.57
N ALA A 122 -10.94 1.10 2.49
CA ALA A 122 -11.52 -0.24 2.31
C ALA A 122 -10.54 -1.41 2.57
N PRO A 123 -9.27 -1.38 2.11
CA PRO A 123 -8.29 -2.44 2.39
C PRO A 123 -8.09 -2.81 3.86
N VAL A 124 -8.29 -1.88 4.79
CA VAL A 124 -8.12 -2.12 6.23
C VAL A 124 -9.14 -3.13 6.75
N PHE A 125 -10.32 -3.16 6.14
CA PHE A 125 -11.42 -4.04 6.52
C PHE A 125 -11.33 -5.42 5.87
N VAL A 126 -10.36 -5.64 4.98
CA VAL A 126 -10.13 -6.94 4.32
C VAL A 126 -9.13 -7.75 5.17
N GLY A 127 -9.67 -8.68 5.98
CA GLY A 127 -8.88 -9.51 6.90
C GLY A 127 -7.69 -10.22 6.26
N GLY A 128 -7.84 -10.70 5.01
CA GLY A 128 -6.78 -11.38 4.25
C GLY A 128 -5.56 -10.52 3.89
N ARG A 129 -5.55 -9.22 4.19
CA ARG A 129 -4.35 -8.35 4.04
C ARG A 129 -3.53 -8.19 5.30
N TRP A 130 -4.05 -8.64 6.43
CA TRP A 130 -3.38 -8.61 7.71
C TRP A 130 -2.62 -9.89 7.97
N VAL A 131 -3.22 -11.02 7.59
CA VAL A 131 -2.61 -12.33 7.61
C VAL A 131 -1.82 -12.46 6.32
N ARG A 132 -0.50 -12.48 6.46
CA ARG A 132 0.37 -13.02 5.42
C ARG A 132 0.34 -14.53 5.70
N ASP A 133 -0.08 -15.33 4.73
CA ASP A 133 0.27 -16.75 4.75
C ASP A 133 1.80 -16.76 4.76
N ASP A 134 2.37 -16.92 5.95
CA ASP A 134 3.76 -17.31 6.12
C ASP A 134 3.91 -18.83 5.79
N ASP A 135 2.90 -19.41 5.12
CA ASP A 135 2.92 -20.73 4.48
C ASP A 135 3.71 -20.68 3.14
N GLU A 136 4.95 -20.22 3.22
CA GLU A 136 6.08 -20.96 2.64
C GLU A 136 6.69 -21.82 3.78
N GLY A 137 5.82 -22.37 4.64
CA GLY A 137 6.07 -23.69 5.21
C GLY A 137 5.96 -24.71 4.08
N PRO A 138 6.66 -25.85 4.20
CA PRO A 138 6.77 -26.80 3.10
C PRO A 138 5.39 -27.08 2.54
N THR A 139 5.24 -26.93 1.23
CA THR A 139 4.00 -27.34 0.56
C THR A 139 3.69 -28.78 0.98
N LYS A 140 2.42 -29.21 0.93
CA LYS A 140 2.12 -30.61 1.27
C LYS A 140 3.03 -31.56 0.49
N GLU A 141 3.39 -31.24 -0.75
CA GLU A 141 4.40 -31.98 -1.51
C GLU A 141 5.79 -32.01 -0.83
N GLU A 142 6.34 -30.87 -0.38
CA GLU A 142 7.64 -30.80 0.31
C GLU A 142 7.64 -31.45 1.72
N TYR A 143 6.50 -31.48 2.42
CA TYR A 143 6.37 -32.16 3.71
C TYR A 143 6.34 -33.70 3.55
N PHE A 144 5.90 -34.19 2.38
CA PHE A 144 5.93 -35.62 2.07
C PHE A 144 7.27 -36.06 1.49
N ASP A 145 7.95 -35.25 0.66
CA ASP A 145 9.28 -35.60 0.12
C ASP A 145 10.32 -35.81 1.23
N GLY A 146 10.36 -34.93 2.24
CA GLY A 146 11.27 -35.09 3.39
C GLY A 146 10.93 -36.26 4.32
N LEU A 147 9.82 -36.98 4.12
CA LEU A 147 9.44 -38.16 4.91
C LEU A 147 9.73 -39.48 4.19
N TYR A 148 10.02 -39.44 2.89
CA TYR A 148 10.32 -40.61 2.06
C TYR A 148 11.78 -40.65 1.58
N GLU A 149 12.55 -39.56 1.72
CA GLU A 149 13.98 -39.54 1.38
C GLU A 149 14.90 -40.24 2.42
N ASP A 150 14.40 -40.55 3.62
CA ASP A 150 15.21 -41.20 4.68
C ASP A 150 15.33 -42.74 4.52
N ASP A 151 14.59 -43.38 3.61
CA ASP A 151 14.59 -44.85 3.45
C ASP A 151 15.48 -45.37 2.29
N ASP A 152 16.06 -44.49 1.45
CA ASP A 152 16.84 -44.90 0.26
C ASP A 152 18.37 -44.72 0.39
N GLU A 153 18.89 -44.28 1.55
CA GLU A 153 20.35 -44.12 1.78
C GLU A 153 21.02 -45.29 2.53
N GLU A 154 20.35 -46.43 2.78
CA GLU A 154 20.97 -47.58 3.48
C GLU A 154 21.90 -48.47 2.62
N GLU A 155 22.01 -48.29 1.29
CA GLU A 155 22.84 -49.18 0.44
C GLU A 155 24.23 -48.64 0.02
N ARG A 156 24.67 -47.45 0.46
CA ARG A 156 25.98 -46.90 0.05
C ARG A 156 26.80 -46.24 1.16
N SER A 157 27.26 -47.03 2.14
CA SER A 157 28.66 -46.97 2.62
C SER A 157 28.91 -47.88 3.81
N ALA A 158 29.15 -49.15 3.53
CA ALA A 158 29.92 -50.00 4.42
C ALA A 158 31.41 -49.57 4.39
N ARG A 159 31.79 -48.49 5.11
CA ARG A 159 33.21 -48.27 5.49
C ARG A 159 33.38 -47.29 6.65
N ALA A 160 33.73 -47.85 7.82
CA ALA A 160 34.63 -47.37 8.89
C ALA A 160 34.49 -45.89 9.36
N GLU A 161 34.29 -45.54 10.64
CA GLU A 161 35.05 -45.89 11.86
C GLU A 161 34.24 -45.43 13.12
N PRO A 162 34.60 -45.87 14.34
CA PRO A 162 33.81 -45.62 15.56
C PRO A 162 34.27 -44.40 16.39
N VAL A 163 33.47 -44.06 17.43
CA VAL A 163 33.78 -43.33 18.71
C VAL A 163 33.08 -41.95 18.88
N PRO A 164 32.53 -41.58 20.07
CA PRO A 164 31.84 -42.34 21.12
C PRO A 164 30.53 -41.69 21.65
N ALA A 165 29.73 -42.48 22.35
CA ALA A 165 28.61 -42.01 23.18
C ALA A 165 29.07 -41.32 24.49
N ARG A 166 28.41 -40.21 24.83
CA ARG A 166 28.19 -39.62 26.19
C ARG A 166 27.30 -38.39 25.97
N SER A 167 26.19 -38.13 26.67
CA SER A 167 25.74 -38.54 27.99
C SER A 167 24.23 -38.30 28.08
N ALA A 168 23.52 -39.21 28.73
CA ALA A 168 22.14 -39.02 29.17
C ALA A 168 22.04 -37.98 30.31
N ALA A 169 20.92 -37.25 30.39
CA ALA A 169 20.29 -36.75 31.62
C ALA A 169 18.91 -36.14 31.28
N ARG A 170 17.82 -36.90 31.44
CA ARG A 170 16.91 -36.93 32.61
C ARG A 170 15.76 -35.89 32.56
N HIS A 171 14.57 -36.45 32.40
CA HIS A 171 13.28 -36.04 32.98
C HIS A 171 13.35 -35.12 34.21
N ARG A 172 12.46 -34.11 34.24
CA ARG A 172 11.70 -33.79 35.46
C ARG A 172 10.29 -33.31 35.11
N ALA A 173 9.33 -33.88 35.82
CA ALA A 173 7.89 -33.64 35.74
C ALA A 173 7.42 -32.66 36.83
N ARG A 174 6.20 -32.12 36.63
CA ARG A 174 5.28 -31.46 37.60
C ARG A 174 5.74 -30.09 38.15
N ASP A 175 4.86 -29.12 38.35
CA ASP A 175 3.50 -29.17 38.92
C ASP A 175 2.35 -28.69 38.02
#